data_AF-A0A7C1SWV2-F1
#
_entry.id   AF-A0A7C1SWV2-F1
#
_cell.length_a   1.000
_cell.length_b   1.000
_cell.length_c   1.000
_cell.angle_alpha   90.00
_cell.angle_beta   90.00
_cell.angle_gamma   90.00
#
_symmetry.space_group_name_H-M   'P 1'
#
loop_
_entity.id
_entity.type
_entity.pdbx_description
1 polymer ?
#
loop_
_entity_poly.entity_id
_entity_poly.type
_entity_poly.pdbx_seq_one_letter_code
_entity_poly.pdbx_strand_id
1 'polypeptide(L)'
;KPGLRVGYVPQRLSIDWTMPLTVRRLMTLTSPLSNSEVEAALEAVGIAHLAGAEVQHLSGGEFQRALLARAMARKPDILVLDEPVQGVDFSGEIALYDLITSIRNSTGCGILLISHDLHVVMAETDTVICLNGHVCCRGTPAAVSQSPEYMRLFGAKAAQTLAVYSHDHDHTHLPDGRVLHADGSVTDHCHPDDGHHDHHGHDHHDHGHEHDHAHDHHDGQPAVAAVKDREHGHAG
;
A
#
# COMPACT_ATOMS: atom_id res chain seq x y z
N LYS A 1 2.78 26.21 1.82
CA LYS A 1 4.14 26.82 1.71
C LYS A 1 4.34 27.27 0.26
N PRO A 2 4.74 28.52 -0.01
CA PRO A 2 5.13 28.94 -1.36
C PRO A 2 6.29 28.05 -1.85
N GLY A 3 6.27 27.61 -3.11
CA GLY A 3 7.34 26.78 -3.70
C GLY A 3 7.27 25.27 -3.42
N LEU A 4 6.16 24.77 -2.87
CA LEU A 4 5.95 23.34 -2.66
C LEU A 4 5.94 22.59 -4.01
N ARG A 5 6.77 21.55 -4.12
CA ARG A 5 6.82 20.67 -5.30
C ARG A 5 6.04 19.39 -5.02
N VAL A 6 5.08 19.11 -5.89
CA VAL A 6 4.26 17.90 -5.80
C VAL A 6 4.65 16.95 -6.95
N GLY A 7 4.98 15.72 -6.60
CA GLY A 7 5.09 14.60 -7.52
C GLY A 7 3.77 13.85 -7.55
N TYR A 8 3.35 13.38 -8.72
CA TYR A 8 2.09 12.65 -8.87
C TYR A 8 2.32 11.41 -9.73
N VAL A 9 1.85 10.25 -9.25
CA VAL A 9 1.80 8.99 -9.97
C VAL A 9 0.33 8.60 -10.13
N PRO A 10 -0.21 8.60 -11.36
CA PRO A 10 -1.60 8.24 -11.61
C PRO A 10 -1.82 6.73 -11.57
N GLN A 11 -3.04 6.30 -11.22
CA GLN A 11 -3.49 4.90 -11.29
C GLN A 11 -3.30 4.31 -12.68
N ARG A 12 -3.71 5.06 -13.72
CA ARG A 12 -3.55 4.68 -15.13
C ARG A 12 -3.06 5.84 -15.96
N LEU A 13 -2.09 5.55 -16.84
CA LEU A 13 -1.65 6.46 -17.88
C LEU A 13 -1.93 5.82 -19.24
N SER A 14 -2.90 6.35 -19.96
CA SER A 14 -3.22 5.92 -21.33
C SER A 14 -2.18 6.47 -22.30
N ILE A 15 -1.15 5.67 -22.60
CA ILE A 15 -0.18 5.99 -23.65
C ILE A 15 -0.69 5.36 -24.94
N ASP A 16 -0.71 6.14 -26.03
CA ASP A 16 -1.02 5.60 -27.35
C ASP A 16 0.09 4.62 -27.76
N TRP A 17 -0.27 3.35 -27.88
CA TRP A 17 0.61 2.22 -28.19
C TRP A 17 1.30 2.32 -29.56
N THR A 18 0.89 3.27 -30.40
CA THR A 18 1.52 3.54 -31.70
C THR A 18 2.70 4.50 -31.61
N MET A 19 2.91 5.15 -30.46
CA MET A 19 3.97 6.11 -30.26
C MET A 19 5.24 5.43 -29.72
N PRO A 20 6.37 5.41 -30.46
CA PRO A 20 7.64 4.93 -29.93
C PRO A 20 8.09 5.88 -28.82
N LEU A 21 7.98 5.41 -27.57
CA LEU A 21 8.27 6.17 -26.38
C LEU A 21 9.18 5.32 -25.48
N THR A 22 10.45 5.68 -25.44
CA THR A 22 11.40 5.06 -24.52
C THR A 22 11.23 5.56 -23.10
N VAL A 23 11.71 4.79 -22.12
CA VAL A 23 11.72 5.21 -20.70
C VAL A 23 12.46 6.54 -20.52
N ARG A 24 13.62 6.71 -21.15
CA ARG A 24 14.36 7.99 -21.12
C ARG A 24 13.54 9.15 -21.70
N ARG A 25 12.73 8.89 -22.73
CA ARG A 25 11.85 9.92 -23.30
C ARG A 25 10.67 10.22 -22.38
N LEU A 26 10.08 9.21 -21.74
CA LEU A 26 9.03 9.36 -20.72
C LEU A 26 9.49 10.28 -19.57
N MET A 27 10.73 10.11 -19.10
CA MET A 27 11.32 10.91 -18.02
C MET A 27 11.42 12.40 -18.36
N THR A 28 11.71 12.73 -19.62
CA THR A 28 12.01 14.09 -20.09
C THR A 28 10.81 14.80 -20.73
N LEU A 29 9.63 14.17 -20.68
CA LEU A 29 8.47 14.53 -21.48
C LEU A 29 7.78 15.82 -21.01
N THR A 30 7.73 16.03 -19.68
CA THR A 30 7.10 17.20 -19.05
C THR A 30 8.08 18.24 -18.51
N SER A 31 9.36 17.90 -18.42
CA SER A 31 10.41 18.81 -17.93
C SER A 31 11.78 18.34 -18.41
N PRO A 32 12.70 19.27 -18.70
CA PRO A 32 14.08 18.90 -18.99
C PRO A 32 14.71 18.29 -17.73
N LEU A 33 15.34 17.12 -17.90
CA LEU A 33 16.19 16.47 -16.91
C LEU A 33 17.54 16.18 -17.58
N SER A 34 18.64 16.40 -16.87
CA SER A 34 19.95 15.96 -17.31
C SER A 34 20.03 14.44 -17.38
N ASN A 35 20.92 13.89 -18.21
CA ASN A 35 21.12 12.44 -18.28
C ASN A 35 21.49 11.84 -16.93
N SER A 36 22.26 12.56 -16.11
CA SER A 36 22.61 12.14 -14.74
C SER A 36 21.40 12.09 -13.81
N GLU A 37 20.46 13.03 -13.93
CA GLU A 37 19.24 13.02 -13.11
C GLU A 37 18.29 11.90 -13.54
N VAL A 38 18.18 11.65 -14.85
CA VAL A 38 17.41 10.51 -15.36
C VAL A 38 17.99 9.21 -14.83
N GLU A 39 19.31 9.03 -14.94
CA GLU A 39 19.98 7.81 -14.49
C GLU A 39 19.80 7.61 -12.98
N ALA A 40 20.06 8.63 -12.17
CA ALA A 40 19.91 8.56 -10.72
C ALA A 40 18.47 8.22 -10.29
N ALA A 41 17.46 8.77 -10.98
CA ALA A 41 16.07 8.47 -10.68
C ALA A 41 15.67 7.03 -11.07
N LEU A 42 16.17 6.53 -12.19
CA LEU A 42 15.91 5.14 -12.62
C LEU A 42 16.67 4.12 -11.75
N GLU A 43 17.88 4.47 -11.30
CA GLU A 43 18.66 3.68 -10.35
C GLU A 43 17.94 3.55 -9.01
N ALA A 44 17.38 4.66 -8.50
CA ALA A 44 16.65 4.70 -7.24
C ALA A 44 15.43 3.76 -7.19
N VAL A 45 14.86 3.40 -8.35
CA VAL A 45 13.73 2.46 -8.46
C VAL A 45 14.15 1.09 -9.02
N GLY A 46 15.43 0.88 -9.33
CA GLY A 46 16.00 -0.39 -9.80
C GLY A 46 15.80 -0.70 -11.29
N ILE A 47 15.50 0.29 -12.13
CA ILE A 47 15.19 0.07 -13.57
C ILE A 47 16.14 0.80 -14.53
N ALA A 48 17.32 1.25 -14.09
CA ALA A 48 18.28 1.97 -14.94
C ALA A 48 18.60 1.25 -16.26
N HIS A 49 18.71 -0.09 -16.22
CA HIS A 49 18.93 -0.93 -17.39
C HIS A 49 17.82 -0.83 -18.47
N LEU A 50 16.62 -0.38 -18.10
CA LEU A 50 15.48 -0.20 -19.00
C LEU A 50 15.41 1.22 -19.59
N ALA A 51 16.37 2.10 -19.33
CA ALA A 51 16.33 3.49 -19.82
C ALA A 51 16.12 3.60 -21.35
N GLY A 52 16.67 2.65 -22.11
CA GLY A 52 16.52 2.57 -23.57
C GLY A 52 15.35 1.72 -24.05
N ALA A 53 14.66 1.02 -23.17
CA ALA A 53 13.52 0.18 -23.54
C ALA A 53 12.31 1.03 -23.92
N GLU A 54 11.50 0.50 -24.84
CA GLU A 54 10.20 1.07 -25.18
C GLU A 54 9.22 0.80 -24.03
N VAL A 55 8.47 1.83 -23.64
CA VAL A 55 7.52 1.77 -22.53
C VAL A 55 6.46 0.68 -22.74
N GLN A 56 6.08 0.41 -23.99
CA GLN A 56 5.12 -0.65 -24.35
C GLN A 56 5.57 -2.07 -24.00
N HIS A 57 6.88 -2.30 -23.82
CA HIS A 57 7.45 -3.62 -23.52
C HIS A 57 7.69 -3.82 -22.02
N LEU A 58 7.41 -2.82 -21.19
CA LEU A 58 7.54 -2.93 -19.75
C LEU A 58 6.39 -3.77 -19.18
N SER A 59 6.71 -4.58 -18.18
CA SER A 59 5.71 -5.16 -17.28
C SER A 59 4.98 -4.06 -16.50
N GLY A 60 3.83 -4.39 -15.90
CA GLY A 60 3.08 -3.45 -15.06
C GLY A 60 3.94 -2.85 -13.93
N GLY A 61 4.71 -3.69 -13.23
CA GLY A 61 5.60 -3.24 -12.15
C GLY A 61 6.75 -2.35 -12.63
N GLU A 62 7.37 -2.67 -13.77
CA GLU A 62 8.43 -1.83 -14.35
C GLU A 62 7.89 -0.48 -14.82
N PHE A 63 6.69 -0.47 -15.40
CA PHE A 63 6.02 0.76 -15.80
C PHE A 63 5.69 1.63 -14.60
N GLN A 64 5.17 1.06 -13.51
CA GLN A 64 4.92 1.78 -12.26
C GLN A 64 6.21 2.34 -11.66
N ARG A 65 7.30 1.56 -11.65
CA ARG A 65 8.63 2.05 -11.23
C ARG A 65 9.09 3.22 -12.11
N ALA A 66 8.84 3.20 -13.42
CA ALA A 66 9.19 4.30 -14.32
C ALA A 66 8.40 5.58 -14.02
N LEU A 67 7.09 5.45 -13.72
CA LEU A 67 6.28 6.58 -13.29
C LEU A 67 6.74 7.15 -11.94
N LEU A 68 7.09 6.27 -11.00
CA LEU A 68 7.64 6.65 -9.70
C LEU A 68 8.98 7.37 -9.84
N ALA A 69 9.91 6.84 -10.64
CA ALA A 69 11.18 7.50 -10.94
C ALA A 69 10.97 8.89 -11.53
N ARG A 70 10.02 9.03 -12.46
CA ARG A 70 9.68 10.31 -13.09
C ARG A 70 9.15 11.32 -12.07
N ALA A 71 8.26 10.89 -11.17
CA ALA A 71 7.73 11.74 -10.11
C ALA A 71 8.84 12.17 -9.14
N MET A 72 9.74 11.25 -8.80
CA MET A 72 10.84 11.47 -7.86
C MET A 72 11.99 12.29 -8.43
N ALA A 73 12.25 12.23 -9.74
CA ALA A 73 13.33 12.97 -10.40
C ALA A 73 13.26 14.48 -10.15
N ARG A 74 12.05 15.01 -9.87
CA ARG A 74 11.82 16.44 -9.57
C ARG A 74 12.07 16.82 -8.12
N LYS A 75 12.49 15.86 -7.28
CA LYS A 75 12.72 16.00 -5.84
C LYS A 75 11.50 16.62 -5.14
N PRO A 76 10.33 15.95 -5.21
CA PRO A 76 9.10 16.50 -4.67
C PRO A 76 9.16 16.61 -3.13
N ASP A 77 8.49 17.62 -2.60
CA ASP A 77 8.29 17.75 -1.15
C ASP A 77 7.12 16.87 -0.68
N ILE A 78 6.15 16.61 -1.58
CA ILE A 78 5.03 15.69 -1.39
C ILE A 78 4.89 14.80 -2.64
N LEU A 79 4.82 13.50 -2.44
CA LEU A 79 4.56 12.51 -3.47
C LEU A 79 3.14 11.96 -3.30
N VAL A 80 2.31 12.12 -4.33
CA VAL A 80 0.94 11.60 -4.38
C VAL A 80 0.92 10.37 -5.28
N LEU A 81 0.50 9.24 -4.72
CA LEU A 81 0.44 7.95 -5.38
C LEU A 81 -1.03 7.51 -5.44
N ASP A 82 -1.60 7.44 -6.63
CA ASP A 82 -2.96 6.99 -6.85
C ASP A 82 -2.96 5.53 -7.31
N GLU A 83 -3.31 4.61 -6.42
CA GLU A 83 -3.30 3.15 -6.64
C GLU A 83 -2.04 2.64 -7.39
N PRO A 84 -0.83 2.84 -6.85
CA PRO A 84 0.41 2.58 -7.57
C PRO A 84 0.66 1.10 -7.88
N VAL A 85 -0.05 0.19 -7.22
CA VAL A 85 0.08 -1.26 -7.39
C VAL A 85 -0.92 -1.87 -8.37
N GLN A 86 -1.82 -1.07 -8.95
CA GLN A 86 -2.86 -1.63 -9.81
C GLN A 86 -2.27 -2.32 -11.04
N GLY A 87 -2.61 -3.60 -11.23
CA GLY A 87 -2.14 -4.40 -12.37
C GLY A 87 -0.71 -4.93 -12.22
N VAL A 88 -0.16 -4.93 -11.01
CA VAL A 88 1.08 -5.60 -10.62
C VAL A 88 0.74 -6.96 -9.98
N ASP A 89 1.66 -7.92 -10.03
CA ASP A 89 1.50 -9.20 -9.34
C ASP A 89 1.81 -9.07 -7.84
N PHE A 90 1.31 -9.99 -7.02
CA PHE A 90 1.41 -9.91 -5.55
C PHE A 90 2.86 -9.68 -5.05
N SER A 91 3.84 -10.39 -5.61
CA SER A 91 5.25 -10.21 -5.26
C SER A 91 5.78 -8.82 -5.67
N GLY A 92 5.34 -8.30 -6.81
CA GLY A 92 5.69 -6.96 -7.29
C GLY A 92 5.02 -5.85 -6.50
N GLU A 93 3.82 -6.07 -5.95
CA GLU A 93 3.15 -5.12 -5.06
C GLU A 93 3.98 -4.88 -3.80
N ILE A 94 4.38 -5.96 -3.11
CA ILE A 94 5.24 -5.90 -1.91
C ILE A 94 6.52 -5.12 -2.24
N ALA A 95 7.19 -5.50 -3.33
CA ALA A 95 8.43 -4.84 -3.74
C ALA A 95 8.26 -3.35 -4.11
N LEU A 96 7.05 -2.93 -4.54
CA LEU A 96 6.75 -1.53 -4.82
C LEU A 96 6.47 -0.76 -3.54
N TYR A 97 5.78 -1.36 -2.57
CA TYR A 97 5.55 -0.75 -1.26
C TYR A 97 6.85 -0.57 -0.47
N ASP A 98 7.72 -1.58 -0.45
CA ASP A 98 9.06 -1.48 0.14
C ASP A 98 9.87 -0.34 -0.48
N LEU A 99 9.75 -0.19 -1.81
CA LEU A 99 10.40 0.89 -2.55
C LEU A 99 9.85 2.26 -2.14
N ILE A 100 8.53 2.41 -2.01
CA ILE A 100 7.89 3.65 -1.56
C ILE A 100 8.37 4.02 -0.15
N THR A 101 8.46 3.05 0.76
CA THR A 101 8.97 3.27 2.13
C THR A 101 10.45 3.63 2.14
N SER A 102 11.28 2.98 1.33
CA SER A 102 12.70 3.33 1.15
C SER A 102 12.89 4.75 0.61
N ILE A 103 12.06 5.15 -0.36
CA ILE A 103 12.07 6.51 -0.91
C ILE A 103 11.70 7.54 0.15
N ARG A 104 10.66 7.30 0.95
CA ARG A 104 10.32 8.18 2.09
C ARG A 104 11.52 8.37 3.01
N ASN A 105 12.11 7.26 3.45
CA ASN A 105 13.16 7.28 4.46
C ASN A 105 14.44 7.96 3.95
N SER A 106 14.77 7.80 2.67
CA SER A 106 15.96 8.41 2.07
C SER A 106 15.78 9.87 1.66
N THR A 107 14.57 10.28 1.24
CA THR A 107 14.33 11.63 0.69
C THR A 107 13.66 12.58 1.68
N GLY A 108 12.98 12.05 2.70
CA GLY A 108 12.18 12.83 3.64
C GLY A 108 10.96 13.51 3.01
N CYS A 109 10.51 13.07 1.82
CA CYS A 109 9.30 13.58 1.20
C CYS A 109 8.05 13.06 1.92
N GLY A 110 7.01 13.89 2.01
CA GLY A 110 5.70 13.41 2.49
C GLY A 110 5.05 12.52 1.42
N ILE A 111 4.40 11.42 1.83
CA ILE A 111 3.75 10.51 0.89
C ILE A 111 2.25 10.46 1.16
N LEU A 112 1.46 10.75 0.14
CA LEU A 112 0.02 10.53 0.12
C LEU A 112 -0.26 9.34 -0.78
N LEU A 113 -0.63 8.21 -0.19
CA LEU A 113 -0.99 6.98 -0.90
C LEU A 113 -2.52 6.85 -0.91
N ILE A 114 -3.12 6.79 -2.09
CA ILE A 114 -4.53 6.52 -2.27
C ILE A 114 -4.64 5.06 -2.68
N SER A 115 -5.39 4.26 -1.92
CA SER A 115 -5.57 2.84 -2.19
C SER A 115 -6.93 2.36 -1.71
N HIS A 116 -7.46 1.35 -2.38
CA HIS A 116 -8.60 0.58 -1.89
C HIS A 116 -8.16 -0.70 -1.15
N ASP A 117 -6.86 -1.05 -1.19
CA ASP A 117 -6.33 -2.17 -0.41
C ASP A 117 -6.00 -1.73 1.02
N LEU A 118 -6.86 -2.15 1.93
CA LEU A 118 -6.78 -1.83 3.35
C LEU A 118 -5.57 -2.46 4.04
N HIS A 119 -5.13 -3.65 3.59
CA HIS A 119 -4.07 -4.41 4.26
C HIS A 119 -2.76 -3.63 4.24
N VAL A 120 -2.46 -3.00 3.11
CA VAL A 120 -1.23 -2.24 2.95
C VAL A 120 -1.30 -0.86 3.58
N VAL A 121 -2.47 -0.21 3.52
CA VAL A 121 -2.67 1.08 4.17
C VAL A 121 -2.45 0.98 5.68
N MET A 122 -2.91 -0.10 6.31
CA MET A 122 -2.78 -0.24 7.76
C MET A 122 -1.37 -0.62 8.24
N ALA A 123 -0.59 -1.35 7.43
CA ALA A 123 0.75 -1.81 7.82
C ALA A 123 1.81 -0.70 7.76
N GLU A 124 1.67 0.27 6.85
CA GLU A 124 2.78 1.10 6.41
C GLU A 124 2.53 2.61 6.55
N THR A 125 1.55 3.07 7.34
CA THR A 125 1.16 4.50 7.34
C THR A 125 1.04 5.12 8.73
N ASP A 126 1.45 6.38 8.86
CA ASP A 126 1.37 7.09 10.14
C ASP A 126 -0.06 7.60 10.41
N THR A 127 -0.81 7.91 9.36
CA THR A 127 -2.18 8.41 9.44
C THR A 127 -3.02 7.88 8.29
N VAL A 128 -4.22 7.41 8.61
CA VAL A 128 -5.21 6.92 7.66
C VAL A 128 -6.40 7.88 7.66
N ILE A 129 -6.92 8.15 6.47
CA ILE A 129 -8.13 8.96 6.23
C ILE A 129 -9.06 8.13 5.35
N CYS A 130 -10.23 7.74 5.86
CA CYS A 130 -11.23 7.03 5.05
C CYS A 130 -12.23 8.01 4.44
N LEU A 131 -12.54 7.82 3.16
CA LEU A 131 -13.43 8.66 2.39
C LEU A 131 -14.61 7.85 1.84
N ASN A 132 -15.85 8.27 2.16
CA ASN A 132 -17.09 7.78 1.54
C ASN A 132 -17.97 8.97 1.11
N GLY A 133 -17.50 9.75 0.14
CA GLY A 133 -18.10 11.04 -0.25
C GLY A 133 -17.90 12.17 0.77
N HIS A 134 -17.41 11.85 1.97
CA HIS A 134 -16.98 12.73 3.05
C HIS A 134 -15.89 12.03 3.87
N VAL A 135 -15.18 12.75 4.75
CA VAL A 135 -14.21 12.15 5.68
C VAL A 135 -14.97 11.39 6.77
N CYS A 136 -14.91 10.06 6.74
CA CYS A 136 -15.65 9.20 7.68
C CYS A 136 -14.87 8.97 8.98
N CYS A 137 -13.56 8.77 8.86
CA CYS A 137 -12.67 8.62 10.00
C CYS A 137 -11.24 9.04 9.62
N ARG A 138 -10.48 9.46 10.64
CA ARG A 138 -9.07 9.88 10.53
C ARG A 138 -8.34 9.50 11.82
N GLY A 139 -7.14 8.96 11.70
CA GLY A 139 -6.31 8.63 12.86
C GLY A 139 -5.14 7.73 12.47
N THR A 140 -4.44 7.18 13.47
CA THR A 140 -3.49 6.10 13.22
C THR A 140 -4.23 4.85 12.72
N PRO A 141 -3.55 3.92 12.03
CA PRO A 141 -4.13 2.64 11.64
C PRO A 141 -4.90 1.93 12.77
N ALA A 142 -4.32 1.88 13.96
CA ALA A 142 -4.93 1.29 15.16
C ALA A 142 -6.21 2.01 15.63
N ALA A 143 -6.25 3.34 15.53
CA ALA A 143 -7.45 4.09 15.91
C ALA A 143 -8.57 3.96 14.85
N VAL A 144 -8.20 3.90 13.57
CA VAL A 144 -9.15 3.76 12.46
C VAL A 144 -9.75 2.36 12.40
N SER A 145 -8.96 1.31 12.65
CA SER A 145 -9.45 -0.09 12.65
C SER A 145 -10.54 -0.35 13.70
N GLN A 146 -10.52 0.40 14.81
CA GLN A 146 -11.51 0.32 15.90
C GLN A 146 -12.72 1.24 15.70
N SER A 147 -12.72 2.10 14.67
CA SER A 147 -13.83 3.03 14.42
C SER A 147 -15.10 2.26 13.98
N PRO A 148 -16.26 2.55 14.59
CA PRO A 148 -17.55 1.99 14.17
C PRO A 148 -17.88 2.28 12.70
N GLU A 149 -17.49 3.44 12.19
CA GLU A 149 -17.65 3.84 10.79
C GLU A 149 -16.81 2.94 9.86
N TYR A 150 -15.56 2.65 10.23
CA TYR A 150 -14.70 1.74 9.48
C TYR A 150 -15.28 0.32 9.44
N MET A 151 -15.71 -0.22 10.60
CA MET A 151 -16.33 -1.54 10.68
C MET A 151 -17.65 -1.64 9.87
N ARG A 152 -18.42 -0.55 9.77
CA ARG A 152 -19.64 -0.49 8.94
C ARG A 152 -19.33 -0.46 7.44
N LEU A 153 -18.27 0.25 7.04
CA LEU A 153 -17.88 0.41 5.63
C LEU A 153 -17.22 -0.84 5.05
N PHE A 154 -16.36 -1.49 5.82
CA PHE A 154 -15.53 -2.60 5.32
C PHE A 154 -15.93 -3.97 5.91
N GLY A 155 -16.89 -3.99 6.85
CA GLY A 155 -17.40 -5.18 7.50
C GLY A 155 -16.51 -5.71 8.63
N ALA A 156 -17.12 -6.40 9.60
CA ALA A 156 -16.42 -6.96 10.77
C ALA A 156 -15.36 -8.02 10.40
N LYS A 157 -15.52 -8.73 9.28
CA LYS A 157 -14.53 -9.70 8.78
C LYS A 157 -13.25 -9.04 8.28
N ALA A 158 -13.35 -7.92 7.55
CA ALA A 158 -12.17 -7.18 7.13
C ALA A 158 -11.44 -6.63 8.36
N ALA A 159 -12.17 -6.04 9.31
CA ALA A 159 -11.59 -5.56 10.57
C ALA A 159 -10.86 -6.67 11.36
N GLN A 160 -11.37 -7.91 11.37
CA GLN A 160 -10.72 -9.05 12.02
C GLN A 160 -9.48 -9.54 11.26
N THR A 161 -9.51 -9.65 9.93
CA THR A 161 -8.32 -10.00 9.12
C THR A 161 -7.22 -8.94 9.23
N LEU A 162 -7.61 -7.66 9.31
CA LEU A 162 -6.70 -6.54 9.54
C LEU A 162 -6.19 -6.48 10.98
N ALA A 163 -6.98 -6.90 11.97
CA ALA A 163 -6.52 -7.08 13.35
C ALA A 163 -5.45 -8.17 13.44
N VAL A 164 -5.63 -9.31 12.76
CA VAL A 164 -4.62 -10.39 12.64
C VAL A 164 -3.29 -9.85 12.07
N TYR A 165 -3.33 -8.93 11.11
CA TYR A 165 -2.13 -8.33 10.49
C TYR A 165 -1.52 -7.19 11.31
N SER A 166 -2.32 -6.51 12.15
CA SER A 166 -1.92 -5.42 13.04
C SER A 166 -1.36 -5.90 14.38
N HIS A 167 -1.35 -7.21 14.65
CA HIS A 167 -0.53 -7.71 15.76
C HIS A 167 0.91 -7.42 15.38
N ASP A 168 1.47 -6.42 16.06
CA ASP A 168 2.89 -6.11 16.10
C ASP A 168 3.65 -7.45 16.05
N HIS A 169 4.38 -7.70 14.97
CA HIS A 169 5.26 -8.86 14.92
C HIS A 169 6.45 -8.57 15.85
N ASP A 170 6.20 -8.62 17.15
CA ASP A 170 7.24 -8.64 18.19
C ASP A 170 7.88 -10.03 18.30
N HIS A 171 7.47 -10.98 17.46
CA HIS A 171 7.93 -12.35 17.50
C HIS A 171 8.32 -12.91 16.13
N THR A 172 9.31 -13.81 16.16
CA THR A 172 9.85 -14.51 14.99
C THR A 172 9.43 -15.96 15.03
N HIS A 173 8.82 -16.47 13.95
CA HIS A 173 8.54 -17.89 13.82
C HIS A 173 9.81 -18.67 13.46
N LEU A 174 10.15 -19.67 14.28
CA LEU A 174 11.21 -20.61 14.00
C LEU A 174 10.76 -21.61 12.91
N PRO A 175 11.68 -22.20 12.14
CA PRO A 175 11.36 -23.15 11.07
C PRO A 175 10.62 -24.42 11.52
N ASP A 176 10.60 -24.67 12.83
CA ASP A 176 9.91 -25.79 13.48
C ASP A 176 8.50 -25.42 13.99
N GLY A 177 8.03 -24.19 13.73
CA GLY A 177 6.70 -23.71 14.08
C GLY A 177 6.61 -23.01 15.43
N ARG A 178 7.69 -22.94 16.21
CA ARG A 178 7.71 -22.25 17.51
C ARG A 178 7.87 -20.74 17.36
N VAL A 179 7.42 -19.99 18.36
CA VAL A 179 7.40 -18.53 18.37
C VAL A 179 8.50 -18.00 19.29
N LEU A 180 9.43 -17.20 18.77
CA LEU A 180 10.45 -16.47 19.53
C LEU A 180 9.97 -15.04 19.79
N HIS A 181 9.66 -14.70 21.02
CA HIS A 181 9.21 -13.36 21.44
C HIS A 181 10.37 -12.35 21.55
N ALA A 182 10.06 -11.06 21.53
CA ALA A 182 11.04 -9.97 21.64
C ALA A 182 11.86 -9.99 22.96
N ASP A 183 11.33 -10.63 24.01
CA ASP A 183 12.02 -10.83 25.29
C ASP A 183 13.00 -12.02 25.29
N GLY A 184 13.08 -12.75 24.16
CA GLY A 184 13.92 -13.93 23.97
C GLY A 184 13.30 -15.25 24.45
N SER A 185 12.04 -15.25 24.89
CA SER A 185 11.31 -16.47 25.25
C SER A 185 10.81 -17.20 24.00
N VAL A 186 10.72 -18.54 24.08
CA VAL A 186 10.22 -19.39 22.98
C VAL A 186 8.97 -20.15 23.45
N THR A 187 7.86 -20.03 22.74
CA THR A 187 6.61 -20.73 23.04
C THR A 187 6.12 -21.55 21.84
N ASP A 188 5.37 -22.62 22.12
CA ASP A 188 4.77 -23.45 21.06
C ASP A 188 3.58 -22.76 20.38
N HIS A 189 2.95 -21.81 21.08
CA HIS A 189 1.81 -21.01 20.64
C HIS A 189 1.90 -19.58 21.18
N CYS A 190 1.29 -18.60 20.52
CA CYS A 190 1.08 -17.27 21.09
C CYS A 190 0.13 -17.37 22.31
N HIS A 191 0.40 -16.63 23.38
CA HIS A 191 -0.30 -16.70 24.69
C HIS A 191 -1.79 -16.25 24.64
N PRO A 192 -2.58 -16.32 25.73
CA PRO A 192 -3.60 -17.33 26.04
C PRO A 192 -5.03 -16.76 26.00
N ASP A 193 -5.27 -15.66 25.29
CA ASP A 193 -6.62 -15.05 25.11
C ASP A 193 -7.28 -15.47 23.79
N ASP A 194 -6.64 -16.36 23.03
CA ASP A 194 -7.23 -17.03 21.88
C ASP A 194 -8.24 -18.05 22.40
N GLY A 195 -9.51 -17.61 22.52
CA GLY A 195 -10.65 -18.32 23.10
C GLY A 195 -11.04 -19.65 22.44
N HIS A 196 -10.13 -20.61 22.42
CA HIS A 196 -10.40 -22.01 22.22
C HIS A 196 -10.71 -22.66 23.56
N HIS A 197 -11.94 -22.42 24.05
CA HIS A 197 -12.55 -23.31 25.03
C HIS A 197 -13.38 -24.38 24.30
N ASP A 198 -12.79 -25.57 24.31
CA ASP A 198 -13.39 -26.83 24.76
C ASP A 198 -14.62 -27.43 24.04
N HIS A 199 -14.36 -28.66 23.57
CA HIS A 199 -15.28 -29.76 23.31
C HIS A 199 -16.56 -29.79 24.19
N HIS A 200 -17.72 -30.03 23.55
CA HIS A 200 -18.83 -30.97 23.87
C HIS A 200 -20.01 -30.59 22.93
N GLY A 201 -20.44 -31.36 21.93
CA GLY A 201 -21.20 -32.61 22.00
C GLY A 201 -22.66 -32.38 21.55
N HIS A 202 -23.15 -33.14 20.55
CA HIS A 202 -24.54 -33.23 20.01
C HIS A 202 -24.99 -32.14 19.01
N ASP A 203 -25.74 -32.37 17.93
CA ASP A 203 -26.33 -33.57 17.29
C ASP A 203 -26.73 -33.21 15.84
N HIS A 204 -26.95 -34.23 15.02
CA HIS A 204 -27.42 -34.18 13.62
C HIS A 204 -28.71 -33.36 13.40
N HIS A 205 -28.81 -32.65 12.27
CA HIS A 205 -29.98 -32.49 11.36
C HIS A 205 -29.56 -31.55 10.21
N ASP A 206 -29.31 -32.01 8.99
CA ASP A 206 -30.22 -32.40 7.89
C ASP A 206 -30.88 -31.22 7.12
N HIS A 207 -30.49 -31.17 5.84
CA HIS A 207 -30.90 -30.42 4.63
C HIS A 207 -31.85 -29.21 4.60
N GLY A 208 -31.50 -28.25 3.73
CA GLY A 208 -32.45 -27.33 3.08
C GLY A 208 -31.77 -26.17 2.35
N HIS A 209 -31.42 -26.36 1.07
CA HIS A 209 -31.01 -25.28 0.17
C HIS A 209 -32.14 -24.28 -0.05
N GLU A 210 -31.83 -22.98 -0.04
CA GLU A 210 -32.44 -22.00 -0.94
C GLU A 210 -31.43 -20.88 -1.21
N HIS A 211 -30.98 -20.83 -2.46
CA HIS A 211 -30.17 -19.76 -3.02
C HIS A 211 -31.10 -18.59 -3.34
N ASP A 212 -30.94 -17.47 -2.64
CA ASP A 212 -31.41 -16.17 -3.14
C ASP A 212 -30.20 -15.30 -3.50
N HIS A 213 -29.90 -15.32 -4.81
CA HIS A 213 -29.01 -14.35 -5.43
C HIS A 213 -29.78 -13.04 -5.61
N ALA A 214 -29.64 -12.12 -4.66
CA ALA A 214 -29.94 -10.72 -4.87
C ALA A 214 -28.66 -10.00 -5.32
N HIS A 215 -28.52 -9.85 -6.63
CA HIS A 215 -27.69 -8.82 -7.23
C HIS A 215 -28.28 -7.46 -6.88
N ASP A 216 -27.55 -6.63 -6.13
CA ASP A 216 -27.85 -5.21 -6.05
C ASP A 216 -26.57 -4.36 -6.13
N HIS A 217 -26.55 -3.60 -7.23
CA HIS A 217 -26.02 -2.27 -7.45
C HIS A 217 -24.57 -1.91 -7.09
N HIS A 218 -23.87 -1.48 -8.15
CA HIS A 218 -22.77 -0.51 -8.11
C HIS A 218 -23.09 0.66 -7.16
N ASP A 219 -22.50 0.63 -5.97
CA ASP A 219 -22.12 1.83 -5.24
C ASP A 219 -20.59 1.91 -5.24
N GLY A 220 -20.06 3.10 -5.52
CA GLY A 220 -18.62 3.33 -5.62
C GLY A 220 -17.90 2.80 -4.39
N GLN A 221 -16.89 1.95 -4.60
CA GLN A 221 -16.08 1.40 -3.52
C GLN A 221 -15.50 2.54 -2.66
N PRO A 222 -15.60 2.46 -1.33
CA PRO A 222 -15.02 3.46 -0.44
C PRO A 222 -13.50 3.54 -0.67
N ALA A 223 -13.00 4.75 -0.94
CA ALA A 223 -11.58 4.99 -1.14
C ALA A 223 -10.92 5.29 0.20
N VAL A 224 -9.74 4.73 0.44
CA VAL A 224 -8.94 5.06 1.61
C VAL A 224 -7.73 5.87 1.16
N ALA A 225 -7.57 7.05 1.76
CA ALA A 225 -6.40 7.89 1.57
C ALA A 225 -5.51 7.74 2.79
N ALA A 226 -4.31 7.21 2.59
CA ALA A 226 -3.32 7.12 3.64
C ALA A 226 -2.32 8.27 3.50
N VAL A 227 -2.13 8.99 4.60
CA VAL A 227 -1.16 10.08 4.70
C VAL A 227 -0.01 9.59 5.55
N LYS A 228 1.16 9.46 4.93
CA LYS A 228 2.41 9.19 5.65
C LYS A 228 3.08 10.54 5.91
N ASP A 229 2.86 11.06 7.11
CA ASP A 229 3.31 12.38 7.55
C ASP A 229 4.82 12.37 7.90
N ARG A 230 5.40 13.57 7.89
CA ARG A 230 6.76 13.80 8.41
C ARG A 230 6.69 13.91 9.92
N GLU A 231 7.28 12.97 10.66
CA GLU A 231 7.56 13.20 12.07
C GLU A 231 8.44 14.45 12.20
N HIS A 232 7.89 15.48 12.84
CA HIS A 232 8.69 16.61 13.27
C HIS A 232 9.50 16.14 14.47
N GLY A 233 10.71 15.64 14.21
CA GLY A 233 11.74 15.49 15.23
C GLY A 233 11.92 16.83 15.94
N HIS A 234 11.43 16.91 17.17
CA HIS A 234 11.65 18.03 18.07
C HIS A 234 13.11 17.96 18.52
N ALA A 235 13.99 18.64 17.80
CA ALA A 235 15.26 19.09 18.35
C ALA A 235 15.02 20.48 18.94
N GLY A 236 14.79 20.50 20.25
CA GLY A 236 14.73 21.68 21.11
C GLY A 236 15.40 21.36 22.42
#